data_AF-A0A4Y7UDA3-F1
#
_entry.id   AF-A0A4Y7UDA3-F1
#
_cell.length_a   1.000
_cell.length_b   1.000
_cell.length_c   1.000
_cell.angle_alpha   90.00
_cell.angle_beta   90.00
_cell.angle_gamma   90.00
#
_symmetry.space_group_name_H-M   'P 1'
#
loop_
_entity.id
_entity.type
_entity.pdbx_description
1 polymer ?
#
loop_
_entity_poly.entity_id
_entity_poly.type
_entity_poly.pdbx_seq_one_letter_code
_entity_poly.pdbx_strand_id
1 'polypeptide(L)'
;MKETTKLYNIFALKCPRCYQGNLFTNPGLFVFKSILKMPERCPHCNQDFRIEPGFYSASLWISYPIILILFVPMIFAGFVIKEAYSISIESLLAVFIIICFALQIPIMRISRALLLHFTIHYVGSGNK
;
A
#
# COMPACT_ATOMS: atom_id res chain seq x y z
N MET A 1 4.94 23.04 -10.96
CA MET A 1 5.17 21.62 -10.62
C MET A 1 4.46 21.38 -9.29
N LYS A 2 3.46 20.48 -9.23
CA LYS A 2 2.75 20.23 -7.97
C LYS A 2 3.75 19.59 -7.00
N GLU A 3 4.00 20.25 -5.87
CA GLU A 3 4.67 19.70 -4.69
C GLU A 3 3.87 18.49 -4.17
N THR A 4 3.91 17.36 -4.88
CA THR A 4 3.23 16.14 -4.44
C THR A 4 3.99 15.60 -3.24
N THR A 5 3.34 15.64 -2.09
CA THR A 5 3.87 15.12 -0.82
C THR A 5 4.27 13.65 -0.98
N LYS A 6 5.39 13.24 -0.38
CA LYS A 6 5.90 11.85 -0.39
C LYS A 6 4.81 10.81 -0.11
N LEU A 7 3.94 11.09 0.87
CA LEU A 7 2.81 10.23 1.24
C LEU A 7 1.82 10.00 0.10
N TYR A 8 1.44 11.06 -0.64
CA TYR A 8 0.54 10.94 -1.79
C TYR A 8 1.11 9.98 -2.83
N ASN A 9 2.41 10.09 -3.11
CA ASN A 9 3.08 9.24 -4.10
C ASN A 9 3.22 7.78 -3.63
N ILE A 10 3.31 7.53 -2.33
CA ILE A 10 3.24 6.17 -1.76
C ILE A 10 1.85 5.57 -2.00
N PHE A 11 0.77 6.28 -1.65
CA PHE A 11 -0.60 5.78 -1.84
C PHE A 11 -1.00 5.68 -3.32
N ALA A 12 -0.48 6.56 -4.17
CA ALA A 12 -0.65 6.50 -5.62
C ALA A 12 0.24 5.44 -6.30
N LEU A 13 1.04 4.68 -5.52
CA LEU A 13 1.94 3.63 -6.00
C LEU A 13 2.90 4.12 -7.09
N LYS A 14 3.47 5.31 -6.89
CA LYS A 14 4.42 5.95 -7.81
C LYS A 14 5.86 5.59 -7.48
N CYS A 15 6.72 5.67 -8.49
CA CYS A 15 8.16 5.45 -8.38
C CYS A 15 8.76 6.39 -7.32
N PRO A 16 9.52 5.87 -6.33
CA PRO A 16 10.10 6.68 -5.26
C PRO A 16 11.12 7.72 -5.74
N ARG A 17 11.82 7.45 -6.86
CA ARG A 17 12.87 8.33 -7.39
C ARG A 17 12.32 9.53 -8.16
N CYS A 18 11.30 9.32 -8.99
CA CYS A 18 10.81 10.36 -9.92
C CYS A 18 9.34 10.76 -9.73
N TYR A 19 8.55 10.04 -8.91
CA TYR A 19 7.10 10.24 -8.68
C TYR A 19 6.18 10.20 -9.91
N GLN A 20 6.70 10.00 -11.12
CA GLN A 20 5.91 9.97 -12.35
C GLN A 20 5.52 8.54 -12.75
N GLY A 21 6.50 7.63 -12.75
CA GLY A 21 6.30 6.24 -13.17
C GLY A 21 5.44 5.44 -12.20
N ASN A 22 4.68 4.48 -12.72
CA ASN A 22 3.93 3.53 -11.89
C ASN A 22 4.88 2.45 -11.36
N LEU A 23 4.74 2.13 -10.08
CA LEU A 23 5.58 1.14 -9.43
C LEU A 23 5.17 -0.29 -9.81
N PHE A 24 3.88 -0.53 -9.98
CA PHE A 24 3.35 -1.83 -10.41
C PHE A 24 2.93 -1.77 -11.88
N THR A 25 3.03 -2.93 -12.56
CA THR A 25 2.58 -3.08 -13.95
C THR A 25 1.08 -2.79 -14.09
N ASN A 26 0.27 -3.26 -13.15
CA ASN A 26 -1.14 -2.91 -13.03
C ASN A 26 -1.30 -1.75 -12.04
N PRO A 27 -1.64 -0.53 -12.49
CA PRO A 27 -1.83 0.61 -11.61
C PRO A 27 -3.07 0.43 -10.72
N GLY A 28 -3.06 1.09 -9.56
CA GLY A 28 -4.19 1.09 -8.61
C GLY A 28 -3.99 0.17 -7.40
N LEU A 29 -4.83 0.35 -6.38
CA LEU A 29 -4.75 -0.37 -5.11
C LEU A 29 -5.53 -1.68 -5.12
N PHE A 30 -6.65 -1.73 -5.85
CA PHE A 30 -7.51 -2.90 -5.97
C PHE A 30 -7.31 -3.55 -7.34
N VAL A 31 -6.58 -4.67 -7.36
CA VAL A 31 -6.28 -5.41 -8.58
C VAL A 31 -6.42 -6.90 -8.32
N PHE A 32 -7.05 -7.63 -9.24
CA PHE A 32 -7.32 -9.07 -9.08
C PHE A 32 -6.31 -9.98 -9.77
N LYS A 33 -5.50 -9.45 -10.70
CA LYS A 33 -4.49 -10.20 -11.46
C LYS A 33 -3.13 -9.54 -11.35
N SER A 34 -2.08 -10.35 -11.22
CA SER A 34 -0.69 -9.87 -11.15
C SER A 34 -0.48 -8.81 -10.07
N ILE A 35 -1.04 -9.09 -8.88
CA ILE A 35 -1.19 -8.16 -7.76
C ILE A 35 0.15 -7.52 -7.36
N LEU A 36 1.25 -8.26 -7.43
CA LEU A 36 2.55 -7.79 -6.98
C LEU A 36 3.56 -7.66 -8.12
N LYS A 37 3.11 -7.72 -9.38
CA LYS A 37 3.98 -7.68 -10.55
C LYS A 37 4.49 -6.26 -10.79
N MET A 38 5.80 -6.09 -10.71
CA MET A 38 6.52 -4.84 -10.98
C MET A 38 7.33 -4.99 -12.29
N PRO A 39 7.54 -3.89 -13.04
CA PRO A 39 8.52 -3.88 -14.11
C PRO A 39 9.94 -3.96 -13.52
N GLU A 40 10.91 -4.42 -14.30
CA GLU A 40 12.31 -4.48 -13.83
C GLU A 40 12.88 -3.08 -13.59
N ARG A 41 12.54 -2.12 -14.45
CA ARG A 41 12.98 -0.74 -14.35
C ARG A 41 11.83 0.24 -14.53
N CYS A 42 11.94 1.41 -13.92
CA CYS A 42 11.02 2.51 -14.13
C CYS A 42 11.09 3.03 -15.57
N PRO A 43 9.98 3.17 -16.31
CA PRO A 43 10.00 3.65 -17.70
C PRO A 43 10.39 5.12 -17.85
N HIS A 44 10.36 5.92 -16.76
CA HIS A 44 10.68 7.35 -16.80
C HIS A 44 12.11 7.68 -16.37
N CYS A 45 12.56 7.12 -15.23
CA CYS A 45 13.87 7.43 -14.66
C CYS A 45 14.85 6.24 -14.69
N ASN A 46 14.45 5.12 -15.29
CA ASN A 46 15.25 3.89 -15.40
C ASN A 46 15.73 3.32 -14.06
N GLN A 47 15.09 3.70 -12.95
CA GLN A 47 15.37 3.14 -11.63
C GLN A 47 15.15 1.64 -11.63
N ASP A 48 16.16 0.87 -11.19
CA ASP A 48 16.01 -0.57 -10.99
C ASP A 48 15.09 -0.85 -9.80
N PHE A 49 14.05 -1.64 -10.05
CA PHE A 49 13.13 -2.11 -9.04
C PHE A 49 13.46 -3.53 -8.57
N ARG A 50 14.38 -4.25 -9.22
CA ARG A 50 14.91 -5.52 -8.70
C ARG A 50 15.81 -5.26 -7.52
N ILE A 51 15.18 -5.24 -6.35
CA ILE A 51 15.89 -5.26 -5.08
C ILE A 51 16.03 -6.71 -4.65
N GLU A 52 17.07 -6.99 -3.86
CA GLU A 52 17.37 -8.30 -3.29
C GLU A 52 16.10 -9.02 -2.79
N PRO A 53 15.98 -10.34 -2.97
CA PRO A 53 14.76 -11.08 -2.62
C PRO A 53 14.33 -10.91 -1.14
N GLY A 54 15.30 -10.72 -0.23
CA GLY A 54 15.03 -10.44 1.19
C GLY A 54 14.27 -9.13 1.45
N PHE A 55 14.40 -8.14 0.56
CA PHE A 55 13.69 -6.87 0.67
C PHE A 55 12.18 -7.03 0.56
N TYR A 56 11.73 -7.88 -0.37
CA TYR A 56 10.31 -8.14 -0.52
C TYR A 56 9.75 -8.92 0.66
N SER A 57 10.53 -9.81 1.28
CA SER A 57 10.14 -10.45 2.54
C SER A 57 10.02 -9.41 3.66
N ALA A 58 10.96 -8.45 3.77
CA ALA A 58 10.88 -7.36 4.73
C ALA A 58 9.64 -6.46 4.52
N SER A 59 9.23 -6.26 3.26
CA SER A 59 8.01 -5.49 2.97
C SER A 59 6.74 -6.13 3.53
N LEU A 60 6.68 -7.46 3.67
CA LEU A 60 5.57 -8.11 4.36
C LEU A 60 5.60 -7.82 5.86
N TRP A 61 6.76 -7.81 6.50
CA TRP A 61 6.87 -7.48 7.92
C TRP A 61 6.41 -6.05 8.23
N ILE A 62 6.65 -5.10 7.33
CA ILE A 62 6.18 -3.72 7.45
C ILE A 62 4.64 -3.60 7.35
N SER A 63 3.96 -4.61 6.80
CA SER A 63 2.49 -4.60 6.76
C SER A 63 1.83 -4.82 8.11
N TYR A 64 2.46 -5.56 9.04
CA TYR A 64 1.90 -5.84 10.35
C TYR A 64 1.56 -4.59 11.19
N PRO A 65 2.45 -3.59 11.35
CA PRO A 65 2.09 -2.37 12.08
C PRO A 65 0.98 -1.58 11.37
N ILE A 66 0.93 -1.59 10.03
CA ILE A 66 -0.13 -0.92 9.26
C ILE A 66 -1.49 -1.58 9.54
N ILE A 67 -1.53 -2.92 9.57
CA ILE A 67 -2.71 -3.70 9.93
C ILE A 67 -3.15 -3.32 11.35
N LEU A 68 -2.24 -3.30 12.33
CA LEU A 68 -2.58 -2.98 13.70
C LEU A 68 -3.17 -1.56 13.84
N ILE A 69 -2.55 -0.57 13.19
CA ILE A 69 -3.02 0.83 13.19
C ILE A 69 -4.40 0.96 12.55
N LEU A 70 -4.71 0.16 11.53
CA LEU A 70 -5.99 0.23 10.83
C LEU A 70 -7.11 -0.54 11.55
N PHE A 71 -6.85 -1.78 11.92
CA PHE A 71 -7.88 -2.70 12.39
C PHE A 71 -8.22 -2.51 13.87
N VAL A 72 -7.28 -2.08 14.71
CA VAL A 72 -7.58 -1.84 16.14
C VAL A 72 -8.64 -0.73 16.31
N PRO A 73 -8.48 0.48 15.74
CA PRO A 73 -9.51 1.51 15.81
C PRO A 73 -10.83 1.08 15.16
N MET A 74 -10.76 0.29 14.09
CA MET A 74 -11.94 -0.23 13.41
C MET A 74 -12.78 -1.15 14.30
N ILE A 75 -12.12 -2.02 15.08
CA ILE A 75 -12.79 -2.89 16.05
C ILE A 75 -13.47 -2.05 17.14
N PHE A 76 -12.76 -1.06 17.70
CA PHE A 76 -13.35 -0.13 18.68
C PHE A 76 -14.55 0.63 18.11
N ALA A 77 -14.45 1.16 16.90
CA ALA A 77 -15.56 1.82 16.21
C ALA A 77 -16.75 0.86 16.01
N GLY A 78 -16.47 -0.42 15.71
CA GLY A 78 -17.49 -1.45 15.60
C GLY A 78 -18.27 -1.66 16.91
N PHE A 79 -17.59 -1.70 18.05
CA PHE A 79 -18.25 -1.80 19.36
C PHE A 79 -19.12 -0.58 19.67
N VAL A 80 -18.65 0.63 19.37
CA VAL A 80 -19.44 1.86 19.57
C VAL A 80 -20.69 1.87 18.69
N ILE A 81 -20.56 1.49 17.41
CA ILE A 81 -21.69 1.40 16.46
C ILE A 81 -22.71 0.36 16.92
N LYS A 82 -22.25 -0.80 17.40
CA LYS A 82 -23.11 -1.83 17.97
C LYS A 82 -23.95 -1.28 19.11
N GLU A 83 -23.35 -0.55 20.05
CA GLU A 83 -24.05 0.01 21.20
C GLU A 83 -25.03 1.11 20.79
N ALA A 84 -24.64 2.00 19.88
CA ALA A 84 -25.48 3.11 19.42
C ALA A 84 -26.71 2.66 18.62
N TYR A 85 -26.59 1.62 17.80
CA TYR A 85 -27.64 1.20 16.85
C TYR A 85 -28.22 -0.19 17.15
N SER A 86 -27.82 -0.83 18.24
CA SER A 86 -28.27 -2.19 18.63
C SER A 86 -28.10 -3.23 17.51
N ILE A 87 -27.03 -3.10 16.71
CA ILE A 87 -26.70 -3.99 15.60
C ILE A 87 -26.22 -5.34 16.13
N SER A 88 -26.60 -6.43 15.46
CA SER A 88 -26.13 -7.77 15.81
C SER A 88 -24.63 -7.94 15.61
N ILE A 89 -23.98 -8.71 16.49
CA ILE A 89 -22.54 -9.02 16.37
C ILE A 89 -22.26 -9.78 15.07
N GLU A 90 -23.16 -10.67 14.66
CA GLU A 90 -23.00 -11.48 13.45
C GLU A 90 -22.91 -10.61 12.19
N SER A 91 -23.79 -9.62 12.05
CA SER A 91 -23.73 -8.68 10.93
C SER A 91 -22.45 -7.85 10.93
N LEU A 92 -21.98 -7.43 12.11
CA LEU A 92 -20.77 -6.63 12.23
C LEU A 92 -19.51 -7.46 11.89
N LEU A 93 -19.48 -8.71 12.34
CA LEU A 93 -18.41 -9.66 12.02
C LEU A 93 -18.38 -9.98 10.52
N ALA A 94 -19.53 -10.20 9.89
CA ALA A 94 -19.61 -10.44 8.45
C ALA A 94 -19.03 -9.27 7.65
N VAL A 95 -19.40 -8.03 8.00
CA VAL A 95 -18.85 -6.81 7.39
C VAL A 95 -17.34 -6.71 7.62
N PHE A 96 -16.88 -6.98 8.85
CA PHE A 96 -15.46 -6.93 9.19
C PHE A 96 -14.63 -7.91 8.36
N ILE A 97 -15.09 -9.15 8.20
CA ILE A 97 -14.42 -10.17 7.38
C ILE A 97 -14.29 -9.70 5.93
N ILE A 98 -15.36 -9.18 5.33
CA ILE A 98 -15.34 -8.66 3.95
C ILE A 98 -14.29 -7.57 3.79
N ILE A 99 -14.22 -6.66 4.76
CA ILE A 99 -13.27 -5.55 4.77
C ILE A 99 -11.83 -6.07 4.90
N CYS A 100 -11.56 -7.05 5.77
CA CYS A 100 -10.24 -7.67 5.88
C CYS A 100 -9.75 -8.23 4.53
N PHE A 101 -10.61 -8.98 3.83
CA PHE A 101 -10.27 -9.52 2.51
C PHE A 101 -10.08 -8.43 1.46
N ALA A 102 -10.91 -7.39 1.46
CA ALA A 102 -10.82 -6.28 0.52
C ALA A 102 -9.52 -5.48 0.69
N LEU A 103 -9.09 -5.24 1.94
CA LEU A 103 -7.92 -4.42 2.25
C LEU A 103 -6.59 -5.17 2.21
N GLN A 104 -6.59 -6.50 2.21
CA GLN A 104 -5.37 -7.30 2.12
C GLN A 104 -4.47 -6.87 0.95
N ILE A 105 -5.05 -6.74 -0.25
CA ILE A 105 -4.31 -6.39 -1.47
C ILE A 105 -3.74 -4.96 -1.42
N PRO A 106 -4.55 -3.91 -1.11
CA PRO A 106 -4.05 -2.56 -0.89
C PRO A 106 -2.91 -2.48 0.12
N ILE A 107 -3.04 -3.12 1.29
CA ILE A 107 -2.04 -3.05 2.36
C ILE A 107 -0.70 -3.63 1.87
N MET A 108 -0.71 -4.80 1.23
CA MET A 108 0.53 -5.40 0.71
C MET A 108 1.22 -4.52 -0.35
N ARG A 109 0.44 -3.86 -1.21
CA ARG A 109 0.97 -2.94 -2.22
C ARG A 109 1.56 -1.69 -1.59
N ILE A 110 0.85 -1.10 -0.61
CA ILE A 110 1.29 0.09 0.11
C ILE A 110 2.55 -0.22 0.92
N SER A 111 2.64 -1.35 1.62
CA SER A 111 3.85 -1.72 2.37
C SER A 111 5.09 -1.82 1.48
N ARG A 112 4.94 -2.40 0.28
CA ARG A 112 6.04 -2.43 -0.71
C ARG A 112 6.42 -1.04 -1.18
N ALA A 113 5.44 -0.21 -1.54
CA ALA A 113 5.69 1.16 -1.94
C ALA A 113 6.36 1.96 -0.82
N LEU A 114 5.89 1.81 0.42
CA LEU A 114 6.43 2.48 1.59
C LEU A 114 7.89 2.13 1.81
N LEU A 115 8.24 0.84 1.83
CA LEU A 115 9.62 0.39 2.00
C LEU A 115 10.51 0.91 0.86
N LEU A 116 10.03 0.86 -0.39
CA LEU A 116 10.74 1.43 -1.55
C LEU A 116 11.00 2.93 -1.41
N HIS A 117 10.03 3.70 -0.92
CA HIS A 117 10.17 5.14 -0.65
C HIS A 117 11.04 5.46 0.57
N PHE A 118 11.28 4.49 1.45
CA PHE A 118 12.25 4.63 2.53
C PHE A 118 13.66 4.33 2.05
N THR A 119 13.84 3.33 1.18
CA THR A 119 15.16 2.92 0.68
C THR A 119 15.67 3.79 -0.46
N ILE A 120 14.77 4.26 -1.33
CA ILE A 120 15.13 5.08 -2.48
C ILE A 120 14.66 6.50 -2.22
N HIS A 121 15.59 7.45 -2.24
CA HIS A 121 15.29 8.87 -2.11
C HIS A 121 14.81 9.47 -3.43
N TYR A 122 14.01 10.52 -3.32
CA TYR A 122 13.58 11.31 -4.47
C TYR A 122 14.76 12.11 -5.02
N VAL A 123 14.99 11.98 -6.33
CA VAL A 123 16.05 12.70 -7.08
C VAL A 123 15.47 13.50 -8.24
N GLY A 124 14.22 13.21 -8.64
CA GLY A 124 13.60 13.77 -9.84
C GLY A 124 13.86 12.91 -11.08
N SER A 125 13.27 13.31 -12.21
CA SER A 125 13.34 12.55 -13.47
C SER A 125 14.60 12.85 -14.31
N GLY A 126 15.45 13.79 -13.87
CA GLY A 126 16.41 14.48 -14.73
C GLY A 126 17.80 13.87 -14.91
N ASN A 127 18.24 12.94 -14.06
CA ASN A 127 19.58 12.36 -14.16
C ASN A 127 19.48 10.83 -14.35
N LYS A 128 19.76 10.39 -15.58
CA LYS A 128 20.06 8.98 -15.89
C LYS A 128 21.37 8.59 -15.23
#